data_AF-A0A7S1PJX3-F1
#
_entry.id   AF-A0A7S1PJX3-F1
#
_cell.length_a   1.000
_cell.length_b   1.000
_cell.length_c   1.000
_cell.angle_alpha   90.00
_cell.angle_beta   90.00
_cell.angle_gamma   90.00
#
_symmetry.space_group_name_H-M   'P 1'
#
loop_
_entity.id
_entity.type
_entity.pdbx_description
1 polymer ?
#
loop_
_entity_poly.entity_id
_entity_poly.type
_entity_poly.pdbx_seq_one_letter_code
_entity_poly.pdbx_strand_id
1 'polypeptide(L)'
;FFEMYYEDAEESSHLLGLQLTRRAISGNQIPMTGVPSHALETYVSRFLKHNLKVAICDQIEKASERTSKKVLQRDIVRIVTPGTVTEDQLLEGNQNSFLLTVSYAYDDDLMDKLGLSWYDLSTGEFYVSETTYANLHSELVRISPKEIILPYELQENEEINQATSEFFVTVPKDSGMTYYDYSHGLKRLEDYFSNIKTFAEDFSKLELIAAGAAMRYIQETQRMLNPRFNFPSRKGHGLSLSIDATTLKSLELMKSFTTNTKKGSLLGTLDKTVTSHGGRELCKRLGAPLADKEEIEKRLD
;
A
#
# COMPACT_ATOMS: atom_id res chain seq x y z
N PHE A 1 27.74 2.20 0.81
CA PHE A 1 27.01 2.56 -0.43
C PHE A 1 26.05 1.44 -0.74
N PHE A 2 24.90 1.79 -1.30
CA PHE A 2 24.03 0.85 -2.02
C PHE A 2 24.29 1.04 -3.51
N GLU A 3 24.51 -0.06 -4.22
CA GLU A 3 24.98 -0.05 -5.60
C GLU A 3 23.94 -0.73 -6.49
N MET A 4 23.73 -0.19 -7.67
CA MET A 4 22.88 -0.72 -8.73
C MET A 4 23.76 -0.99 -9.96
N TYR A 5 23.39 -1.99 -10.75
CA TYR A 5 24.18 -2.51 -11.86
C TYR A 5 23.34 -2.71 -13.12
N TYR A 6 24.00 -2.81 -14.28
CA TYR A 6 23.34 -3.09 -15.56
C TYR A 6 22.23 -2.07 -15.88
N GLU A 7 21.05 -2.52 -16.31
CA GLU A 7 19.91 -1.69 -16.70
C GLU A 7 19.46 -0.79 -15.53
N ASP A 8 19.40 -1.33 -14.30
CA ASP A 8 19.05 -0.55 -13.11
C ASP A 8 19.99 0.64 -12.90
N ALA A 9 21.28 0.49 -13.24
CA ALA A 9 22.24 1.57 -13.10
C ALA A 9 22.00 2.69 -14.14
N GLU A 10 21.71 2.30 -15.38
CA GLU A 10 21.46 3.24 -16.47
C GLU A 10 20.15 4.00 -16.24
N GLU A 11 19.07 3.29 -15.90
CA GLU A 11 17.77 3.87 -15.59
C GLU A 11 17.86 4.82 -14.38
N SER A 12 18.48 4.37 -13.28
CA SER A 12 18.61 5.18 -12.06
C SER A 12 19.47 6.42 -12.27
N SER A 13 20.53 6.32 -13.07
CA SER A 13 21.38 7.45 -13.43
C SER A 13 20.61 8.50 -14.22
N HIS A 14 19.90 8.08 -15.26
CA HIS A 14 19.08 8.97 -16.08
C HIS A 14 17.94 9.62 -15.26
N LEU A 15 17.22 8.82 -14.48
CA LEU A 15 16.04 9.26 -13.74
C LEU A 15 16.39 10.22 -12.59
N LEU A 16 17.44 9.90 -11.82
CA LEU A 16 17.78 10.63 -10.60
C LEU A 16 19.01 11.53 -10.74
N GLY A 17 19.62 11.60 -11.92
CA GLY A 17 20.86 12.35 -12.15
C GLY A 17 22.04 11.80 -11.36
N LEU A 18 22.08 10.48 -11.11
CA LEU A 18 23.20 9.84 -10.43
C LEU A 18 24.38 9.71 -11.39
N GLN A 19 25.60 9.80 -10.89
CA GLN A 19 26.78 9.57 -11.72
C GLN A 19 26.84 8.10 -12.18
N LEU A 20 26.79 7.86 -13.50
CA LEU A 20 27.00 6.55 -14.08
C LEU A 20 28.50 6.27 -14.23
N THR A 21 28.93 5.11 -13.74
CA THR A 21 30.31 4.64 -13.84
C THR A 21 30.34 3.23 -14.40
N ARG A 22 31.54 2.66 -14.56
CA ARG A 22 31.71 1.26 -14.98
C ARG A 22 32.59 0.51 -13.99
N ARG A 23 32.20 -0.72 -13.68
CA ARG A 23 32.96 -1.64 -12.81
C ARG A 23 33.39 -2.85 -13.61
N ALA A 24 34.66 -3.24 -13.47
CA ALA A 24 35.14 -4.48 -14.06
C ALA A 24 34.70 -5.69 -13.21
N ILE A 25 33.87 -6.57 -13.77
CA ILE A 25 33.50 -7.85 -13.17
C ILE A 25 33.77 -8.96 -14.20
N SER A 26 34.61 -9.93 -13.84
CA SER A 26 34.97 -11.08 -14.69
C SER A 26 35.45 -10.70 -16.10
N GLY A 27 36.18 -9.58 -16.22
CA GLY A 27 36.71 -9.08 -17.49
C GLY A 27 35.76 -8.16 -18.28
N ASN A 28 34.48 -8.07 -17.90
CA ASN A 28 33.50 -7.18 -18.53
C ASN A 28 33.33 -5.88 -17.75
N GLN A 29 33.18 -4.76 -18.47
CA GLN A 29 32.88 -3.45 -17.88
C GLN A 29 31.37 -3.26 -17.81
N ILE A 30 30.81 -3.45 -16.62
CA ILE A 30 29.36 -3.32 -16.39
C ILE A 30 28.99 -1.92 -15.92
N PRO A 31 27.86 -1.34 -16.37
CA PRO A 31 27.32 -0.09 -15.83
C PRO A 31 27.08 -0.21 -14.32
N MET A 32 27.40 0.83 -13.58
CA MET A 32 27.24 0.89 -12.14
C MET A 32 26.97 2.32 -11.66
N THR A 33 25.99 2.48 -10.79
CA THR A 33 25.79 3.69 -10.00
C THR A 33 25.49 3.33 -8.55
N GLY A 34 25.45 4.31 -7.66
CA GLY A 34 25.17 4.05 -6.26
C GLY A 34 24.82 5.29 -5.46
N VAL A 35 24.23 5.02 -4.30
CA VAL A 35 23.83 6.04 -3.33
C VAL A 35 24.55 5.82 -2.01
N PRO A 36 24.95 6.88 -1.29
CA PRO A 36 25.60 6.73 0.00
C PRO A 36 24.61 6.18 1.02
N SER A 37 25.05 5.27 1.89
CA SER A 37 24.17 4.53 2.80
C SER A 37 23.39 5.44 3.76
N HIS A 38 23.98 6.56 4.19
CA HIS A 38 23.32 7.54 5.06
C HIS A 38 22.23 8.37 4.36
N ALA A 39 22.15 8.33 3.03
CA ALA A 39 21.13 9.05 2.26
C ALA A 39 20.14 8.09 1.57
N LEU A 40 20.18 6.79 1.91
CA LEU A 40 19.36 5.76 1.25
C LEU A 40 17.88 6.16 1.22
N GLU A 41 17.32 6.57 2.35
CA GLU A 41 15.92 6.96 2.48
C GLU A 41 15.54 8.08 1.50
N THR A 42 16.35 9.14 1.41
CA THR A 42 16.13 10.24 0.47
C THR A 42 16.06 9.76 -0.98
N TYR A 43 16.94 8.83 -1.39
CA TYR A 43 16.92 8.30 -2.74
C TYR A 43 15.76 7.34 -2.97
N VAL A 44 15.42 6.50 -2.00
CA VAL A 44 14.23 5.64 -2.03
C VAL A 44 12.97 6.48 -2.24
N SER A 45 12.82 7.61 -1.52
CA SER A 45 11.72 8.57 -1.74
C SER A 45 11.60 8.98 -3.20
N ARG A 46 12.74 9.27 -3.84
CA ARG A 46 12.78 9.73 -5.22
C ARG A 46 12.40 8.62 -6.20
N PHE A 47 12.87 7.39 -5.98
CA PHE A 47 12.44 6.24 -6.77
C PHE A 47 10.93 6.01 -6.68
N LEU A 48 10.37 6.06 -5.47
CA LEU A 48 8.92 5.89 -5.25
C LEU A 48 8.10 6.98 -5.96
N LYS A 49 8.59 8.23 -5.99
CA LYS A 49 7.94 9.34 -6.74
C LYS A 49 7.92 9.12 -8.25
N HIS A 50 8.79 8.25 -8.76
CA HIS A 50 8.80 7.80 -10.15
C HIS A 50 8.10 6.45 -10.33
N ASN A 51 7.27 6.02 -9.37
CA ASN A 51 6.52 4.77 -9.42
C ASN A 51 7.45 3.53 -9.51
N LEU A 52 8.66 3.60 -8.97
CA LEU A 52 9.60 2.49 -8.91
C LEU A 52 9.67 1.89 -7.50
N LYS A 53 9.62 0.56 -7.43
CA LYS A 53 9.84 -0.19 -6.20
C LYS A 53 11.33 -0.42 -5.99
N VAL A 54 11.77 -0.47 -4.74
CA VAL A 54 13.20 -0.63 -4.41
C VAL A 54 13.39 -1.84 -3.51
N ALA A 55 14.13 -2.85 -4.00
CA ALA A 55 14.58 -3.96 -3.16
C ALA A 55 15.90 -3.57 -2.47
N ILE A 56 15.92 -3.60 -1.13
CA ILE A 56 17.10 -3.29 -0.33
C ILE A 56 17.79 -4.61 0.00
N CYS A 57 19.00 -4.79 -0.53
CA CYS A 57 19.87 -5.93 -0.27
C CYS A 57 20.97 -5.53 0.72
N ASP A 58 21.04 -6.22 1.85
CA ASP A 58 22.04 -5.93 2.91
C ASP A 58 22.73 -7.20 3.40
N GLN A 59 23.79 -7.03 4.18
CA GLN A 59 24.57 -8.10 4.79
C GLN A 59 23.80 -8.71 5.95
N ILE A 60 23.63 -10.03 5.94
CA ILE A 60 22.95 -10.75 7.04
C ILE A 60 23.94 -11.07 8.18
N GLU A 61 25.20 -11.34 7.84
CA GLU A 61 26.24 -11.73 8.80
C GLU A 61 26.93 -10.51 9.41
N LYS A 62 27.30 -10.58 10.71
CA LYS A 62 28.07 -9.51 11.35
C LYS A 62 29.49 -9.48 10.79
N ALA A 63 29.99 -8.29 10.46
CA ALA A 63 31.35 -8.11 9.95
C ALA A 63 32.46 -8.68 10.86
N SER A 64 32.17 -8.88 12.16
CA SER A 64 33.04 -9.51 13.16
C SER A 64 33.21 -11.02 13.00
N GLU A 65 32.37 -11.70 12.22
CA GLU A 65 32.45 -13.15 11.95
C GLU A 65 33.35 -13.48 10.74
N ARG A 66 34.09 -12.47 10.24
CA ARG A 66 35.13 -12.60 9.21
C ARG A 66 36.22 -13.58 9.63
N THR A 67 36.00 -14.86 9.34
CA THR A 67 36.99 -15.93 9.50
C THR A 67 37.73 -16.24 8.19
N SER A 68 37.30 -15.68 7.05
CA SER A 68 37.96 -15.93 5.75
C SER A 68 37.66 -14.84 4.69
N LYS A 69 38.37 -14.90 3.54
CA LYS A 69 38.13 -14.08 2.32
C LYS A 69 36.78 -14.36 1.62
N LYS A 70 35.85 -15.05 2.29
CA LYS A 70 34.55 -15.41 1.73
C LYS A 70 33.68 -14.15 1.62
N VAL A 71 32.94 -14.03 0.52
CA VAL A 71 31.95 -12.96 0.32
C VAL A 71 30.88 -13.13 1.39
N LEU A 72 30.63 -12.06 2.17
CA LEU A 72 29.57 -12.04 3.18
C LEU A 72 28.21 -12.32 2.53
N GLN A 73 27.40 -13.13 3.21
CA GLN A 73 26.05 -13.43 2.74
C GLN A 73 25.20 -12.15 2.69
N ARG A 74 24.52 -11.95 1.56
CA ARG A 74 23.59 -10.85 1.34
C ARG A 74 22.22 -11.40 0.94
N ASP A 75 21.16 -10.73 1.39
CA ASP A 75 19.79 -11.04 1.00
C ASP A 75 18.97 -9.75 0.97
N ILE A 76 17.81 -9.82 0.31
CA ILE A 76 16.82 -8.75 0.31
C ILE A 76 16.20 -8.71 1.71
N VAL A 77 16.53 -7.67 2.47
CA VAL A 77 16.01 -7.46 3.82
C VAL A 77 14.63 -6.80 3.81
N ARG A 78 14.33 -6.02 2.77
CA ARG A 78 13.07 -5.28 2.59
C ARG A 78 12.85 -4.94 1.12
N ILE A 79 11.59 -4.89 0.69
CA ILE A 79 11.17 -4.28 -0.57
C ILE A 79 10.31 -3.07 -0.22
N VAL A 80 10.74 -1.88 -0.65
CA VAL A 80 10.01 -0.63 -0.42
C VAL A 80 9.14 -0.33 -1.63
N THR A 81 7.85 -0.16 -1.36
CA THR A 81 6.81 0.15 -2.36
C THR A 81 5.95 1.31 -1.85
N PRO A 82 5.20 2.03 -2.71
CA PRO A 82 4.42 3.17 -2.28
C PRO A 82 3.43 2.87 -1.14
N GLY A 83 2.84 1.68 -1.09
CA GLY A 83 1.93 1.27 -0.03
C GLY A 83 2.59 0.69 1.22
N THR A 84 3.92 0.48 1.23
CA THR A 84 4.63 -0.23 2.32
C THR A 84 5.73 0.61 2.98
N VAL A 85 5.66 1.92 2.77
CA VAL A 85 6.49 2.92 3.44
C VAL A 85 6.06 3.06 4.90
N THR A 86 7.04 3.14 5.80
CA THR A 86 6.80 3.37 7.24
C THR A 86 7.58 4.57 7.78
N GLU A 87 8.54 5.07 7.03
CA GLU A 87 9.44 6.14 7.43
C GLU A 87 8.77 7.51 7.34
N ASP A 88 8.78 8.27 8.43
CA ASP A 88 8.13 9.60 8.51
C ASP A 88 8.62 10.58 7.43
N GLN A 89 9.90 10.51 7.03
CA GLN A 89 10.46 11.37 5.98
C GLN A 89 9.88 11.09 4.59
N LEU A 90 9.34 9.88 4.40
CA LEU A 90 8.75 9.41 3.16
C LEU A 90 7.23 9.56 3.16
N LEU A 91 6.61 9.66 4.33
CA LEU A 91 5.18 9.83 4.50
C LEU A 91 4.78 11.30 4.33
N GLU A 92 3.69 11.54 3.60
CA GLU A 92 3.03 12.84 3.58
C GLU A 92 2.30 13.02 4.93
N GLY A 93 2.98 13.63 5.91
CA GLY A 93 2.71 13.54 7.35
C GLY A 93 1.28 13.75 7.89
N ASN A 94 0.28 14.12 7.09
CA ASN A 94 -1.14 14.21 7.49
C ASN A 94 -2.06 13.25 6.71
N GLN A 95 -1.53 12.33 5.91
CA GLN A 95 -2.32 11.36 5.15
C GLN A 95 -1.89 9.94 5.50
N ASN A 96 -2.86 9.02 5.47
CA ASN A 96 -2.58 7.60 5.56
C ASN A 96 -1.86 7.13 4.29
N SER A 97 -1.00 6.12 4.45
CA SER A 97 -0.32 5.46 3.34
C SER A 97 -0.89 4.07 3.16
N PHE A 98 -2.15 3.99 2.75
CA PHE A 98 -2.85 2.71 2.62
C PHE A 98 -2.31 1.89 1.45
N LEU A 99 -1.96 0.64 1.73
CA LEU A 99 -1.91 -0.45 0.76
C LEU A 99 -3.33 -1.05 0.67
N LEU A 100 -3.88 -1.15 -0.53
CA LEU A 100 -5.19 -1.77 -0.76
C LEU A 100 -5.05 -3.05 -1.59
N THR A 101 -5.82 -4.08 -1.27
CA THR A 101 -6.00 -5.29 -2.07
C THR A 101 -7.43 -5.39 -2.56
N VAL A 102 -7.60 -5.91 -3.78
CA VAL A 102 -8.91 -6.20 -4.37
C VAL A 102 -9.01 -7.70 -4.58
N SER A 103 -10.03 -8.35 -4.02
CA SER A 103 -10.35 -9.75 -4.27
C SER A 103 -11.61 -9.88 -5.11
N TYR A 104 -11.76 -11.04 -5.75
CA TYR A 104 -12.94 -11.45 -6.49
C TYR A 104 -13.25 -12.92 -6.14
N ALA A 105 -14.42 -13.40 -6.58
CA ALA A 105 -14.78 -14.80 -6.46
C ALA A 105 -15.26 -15.34 -7.81
N TYR A 106 -15.01 -16.62 -8.06
CA TYR A 106 -15.51 -17.39 -9.21
C TYR A 106 -16.94 -17.94 -8.99
N ASP A 107 -17.61 -17.48 -7.94
CA ASP A 107 -18.95 -17.92 -7.59
C ASP A 107 -19.96 -17.08 -8.37
N ASP A 108 -20.90 -17.72 -9.07
CA ASP A 108 -21.91 -17.05 -9.91
C ASP A 108 -22.70 -16.00 -9.11
N ASP A 109 -22.97 -16.27 -7.82
CA ASP A 109 -23.70 -15.36 -6.92
C ASP A 109 -22.87 -14.14 -6.48
N LEU A 110 -21.56 -14.14 -6.73
CA LEU A 110 -20.61 -13.10 -6.31
C LEU A 110 -19.91 -12.44 -7.51
N MET A 111 -20.31 -12.72 -8.75
CA MET A 111 -19.60 -12.23 -9.95
C MET A 111 -19.52 -10.70 -10.07
N ASP A 112 -20.50 -9.96 -9.55
CA ASP A 112 -20.50 -8.49 -9.55
C ASP A 112 -19.88 -7.88 -8.27
N LYS A 113 -19.40 -8.73 -7.35
CA LYS A 113 -18.86 -8.29 -6.07
C LYS A 113 -17.34 -8.39 -6.02
N LEU A 114 -16.76 -7.44 -5.31
CA LEU A 114 -15.34 -7.36 -5.00
C LEU A 114 -15.15 -7.24 -3.48
N GLY A 115 -14.13 -7.90 -2.96
CA GLY A 115 -13.66 -7.67 -1.60
C GLY A 115 -12.54 -6.65 -1.60
N LEU A 116 -12.59 -5.71 -0.66
CA LEU A 116 -11.52 -4.75 -0.43
C LEU A 116 -10.91 -5.02 0.94
N SER A 117 -9.60 -4.85 1.02
CA SER A 117 -8.86 -4.77 2.26
C SER A 117 -7.84 -3.67 2.13
N TRP A 118 -7.71 -2.80 3.13
CA TRP A 118 -6.64 -1.81 3.13
C TRP A 118 -6.01 -1.66 4.50
N TYR A 119 -4.70 -1.43 4.46
CA TYR A 119 -3.85 -1.47 5.63
C TYR A 119 -2.81 -0.35 5.58
N ASP A 120 -2.61 0.32 6.72
CA ASP A 120 -1.57 1.33 6.89
C ASP A 120 -0.50 0.79 7.85
N LEU A 121 0.70 0.54 7.32
CA LEU A 121 1.80 -0.04 8.09
C LEU A 121 2.29 0.88 9.22
N SER A 122 2.13 2.19 9.08
CA SER A 122 2.61 3.17 10.06
C SER A 122 1.70 3.27 11.29
N THR A 123 0.40 2.99 11.13
CA THR A 123 -0.61 3.10 12.20
C THR A 123 -1.16 1.76 12.67
N GLY A 124 -1.01 0.71 11.87
CA GLY A 124 -1.64 -0.58 12.10
C GLY A 124 -3.13 -0.62 11.75
N GLU A 125 -3.69 0.45 11.21
CA GLU A 125 -5.10 0.47 10.81
C GLU A 125 -5.37 -0.59 9.73
N PHE A 126 -6.32 -1.49 10.00
CA PHE A 126 -6.71 -2.57 9.09
C PHE A 126 -8.22 -2.55 8.89
N TYR A 127 -8.64 -2.44 7.64
CA TYR A 127 -10.04 -2.35 7.24
C TYR A 127 -10.38 -3.33 6.14
N VAL A 128 -11.64 -3.76 6.11
CA VAL A 128 -12.22 -4.59 5.05
C VAL A 128 -13.60 -4.06 4.64
N SER A 129 -14.00 -4.34 3.41
CA SER A 129 -15.36 -4.07 2.91
C SER A 129 -15.69 -4.91 1.69
N GLU A 130 -16.96 -4.97 1.32
CA GLU A 130 -17.40 -5.38 -0.02
C GLU A 130 -17.75 -4.14 -0.87
N THR A 131 -17.54 -4.24 -2.17
CA THR A 131 -18.01 -3.28 -3.17
C THR A 131 -18.45 -4.03 -4.44
N THR A 132 -18.94 -3.30 -5.44
CA THR A 132 -19.14 -3.80 -6.81
C THR A 132 -18.10 -3.19 -7.75
N TYR A 133 -18.00 -3.73 -8.98
CA TYR A 133 -17.15 -3.15 -10.03
C TYR A 133 -17.53 -1.69 -10.31
N ALA A 134 -18.83 -1.41 -10.44
CA ALA A 134 -19.35 -0.07 -10.67
C ALA A 134 -18.98 0.95 -9.57
N ASN A 135 -18.89 0.50 -8.31
CA ASN A 135 -18.58 1.37 -7.17
C ASN A 135 -17.08 1.45 -6.84
N LEU A 136 -16.25 0.58 -7.43
CA LEU A 136 -14.83 0.47 -7.09
C LEU A 136 -14.09 1.80 -7.19
N HIS A 137 -14.26 2.56 -8.29
CA HIS A 137 -13.58 3.84 -8.47
C HIS A 137 -13.92 4.85 -7.35
N SER A 138 -15.19 4.90 -6.92
CA SER A 138 -15.60 5.77 -5.81
C SER A 138 -14.95 5.37 -4.49
N GLU A 139 -14.88 4.06 -4.22
CA GLU A 139 -14.16 3.51 -3.06
C GLU A 139 -12.66 3.84 -3.10
N LEU A 140 -12.01 3.69 -4.25
CA LEU A 140 -10.59 4.01 -4.42
C LEU A 140 -10.30 5.50 -4.24
N VAL A 141 -11.14 6.40 -4.76
CA VAL A 141 -11.01 7.85 -4.54
C VAL A 141 -11.21 8.21 -3.07
N ARG A 142 -12.16 7.56 -2.38
CA ARG A 142 -12.42 7.75 -0.96
C ARG A 142 -11.25 7.29 -0.09
N ILE A 143 -10.76 6.08 -0.33
CA ILE A 143 -9.67 5.46 0.44
C ILE A 143 -8.33 6.11 0.09
N SER A 144 -8.16 6.55 -1.15
CA SER A 144 -6.94 7.13 -1.70
C SER A 144 -5.69 6.27 -1.43
N PRO A 145 -5.69 4.97 -1.81
CA PRO A 145 -4.56 4.09 -1.56
C PRO A 145 -3.31 4.57 -2.31
N LYS A 146 -2.14 4.40 -1.69
CA LYS A 146 -0.85 4.68 -2.33
C LYS A 146 -0.40 3.55 -3.24
N GLU A 147 -0.93 2.35 -3.04
CA GLU A 147 -0.70 1.20 -3.90
C GLU A 147 -1.89 0.24 -3.83
N ILE A 148 -2.28 -0.29 -4.99
CA ILE A 148 -3.34 -1.28 -5.14
C ILE A 148 -2.70 -2.59 -5.59
N ILE A 149 -2.91 -3.66 -4.84
CA ILE A 149 -2.51 -5.01 -5.22
C ILE A 149 -3.71 -5.69 -5.88
N LEU A 150 -3.53 -6.11 -7.12
CA LEU A 150 -4.53 -6.83 -7.88
C LEU A 150 -4.11 -8.29 -8.10
N PRO A 151 -5.07 -9.22 -8.16
CA PRO A 151 -4.84 -10.57 -8.66
C PRO A 151 -4.54 -10.53 -10.16
N TYR A 152 -3.72 -11.47 -10.61
CA TYR A 152 -3.33 -11.57 -12.02
C TYR A 152 -4.53 -11.68 -12.96
N GLU A 153 -5.59 -12.38 -12.54
CA GLU A 153 -6.79 -12.59 -13.35
C GLU A 153 -7.61 -11.32 -13.57
N LEU A 154 -7.43 -10.29 -12.75
CA LEU A 154 -8.08 -8.98 -12.94
C LEU A 154 -7.22 -7.98 -13.73
N GLN A 155 -5.97 -8.33 -14.09
CA GLN A 155 -5.04 -7.41 -14.75
C GLN A 155 -5.56 -6.91 -16.11
N GLU A 156 -6.29 -7.75 -16.85
CA GLU A 156 -6.82 -7.40 -18.18
C GLU A 156 -8.31 -6.99 -18.13
N ASN A 157 -8.91 -6.93 -16.95
CA ASN A 157 -10.31 -6.51 -16.81
C ASN A 157 -10.46 -5.00 -17.07
N GLU A 158 -11.28 -4.62 -18.06
CA GLU A 158 -11.45 -3.24 -18.51
C GLU A 158 -12.03 -2.33 -17.42
N GLU A 159 -13.03 -2.80 -16.67
CA GLU A 159 -13.66 -2.03 -15.60
C GLU A 159 -12.69 -1.77 -14.44
N ILE A 160 -11.90 -2.77 -14.06
CA ILE A 160 -10.86 -2.63 -13.04
C ILE A 160 -9.76 -1.66 -13.51
N ASN A 161 -9.30 -1.79 -14.76
CA ASN A 161 -8.28 -0.92 -15.33
C ASN A 161 -8.76 0.54 -15.42
N GLN A 162 -10.03 0.76 -15.78
CA GLN A 162 -10.62 2.10 -15.76
C GLN A 162 -10.68 2.65 -14.33
N ALA A 163 -11.18 1.87 -13.37
CA ALA A 163 -11.31 2.28 -11.98
C ALA A 163 -9.97 2.55 -11.28
N THR A 164 -8.90 1.88 -11.69
CA THR A 164 -7.57 1.98 -11.08
C THR A 164 -6.60 2.87 -11.83
N SER A 165 -7.00 3.46 -12.96
CA SER A 165 -6.14 4.21 -13.89
C SER A 165 -5.34 5.37 -13.28
N GLU A 166 -5.84 6.00 -12.21
CA GLU A 166 -5.17 7.11 -11.50
C GLU A 166 -4.26 6.64 -10.35
N PHE A 167 -4.17 5.32 -10.10
CA PHE A 167 -3.50 4.74 -8.93
C PHE A 167 -2.29 3.90 -9.33
N PHE A 168 -1.36 3.72 -8.37
CA PHE A 168 -0.25 2.82 -8.55
C PHE A 168 -0.71 1.37 -8.34
N VAL A 169 -0.70 0.58 -9.42
CA VAL A 169 -1.18 -0.82 -9.42
C VAL A 169 0.00 -1.79 -9.46
N THR A 170 -0.10 -2.82 -8.63
CA THR A 170 0.84 -3.92 -8.55
C THR A 170 0.10 -5.23 -8.78
N VAL A 171 0.60 -6.02 -9.72
CA VAL A 171 0.14 -7.39 -9.94
C VAL A 171 1.29 -8.34 -9.59
N PRO A 172 1.27 -9.00 -8.41
CA PRO A 172 2.29 -9.98 -8.08
C PRO A 172 2.25 -11.16 -9.07
N LYS A 173 3.43 -11.60 -9.50
CA LYS A 173 3.57 -12.85 -10.27
C LYS A 173 3.09 -14.02 -9.41
N ASP A 174 2.35 -14.95 -10.01
CA ASP A 174 1.75 -16.12 -9.32
C ASP A 174 0.77 -15.75 -8.18
N SER A 175 0.08 -14.61 -8.31
CA SER A 175 -0.84 -14.10 -7.28
C SER A 175 -2.05 -15.01 -7.02
N GLY A 176 -2.57 -15.74 -8.02
CA GLY A 176 -3.80 -16.54 -7.90
C GLY A 176 -3.90 -17.40 -6.63
N MET A 177 -3.19 -18.53 -6.56
CA MET A 177 -3.28 -19.45 -5.41
C MET A 177 -2.55 -18.96 -4.15
N THR A 178 -1.52 -18.13 -4.29
CA THR A 178 -0.65 -17.76 -3.17
C THR A 178 -1.24 -16.62 -2.33
N TYR A 179 -1.87 -15.66 -3.02
CA TYR A 179 -2.43 -14.47 -2.39
C TYR A 179 -3.95 -14.57 -2.23
N TYR A 180 -4.65 -15.02 -3.29
CA TYR A 180 -6.09 -14.85 -3.40
C TYR A 180 -6.90 -16.16 -3.22
N ASP A 181 -6.24 -17.24 -2.79
CA ASP A 181 -6.95 -18.44 -2.35
C ASP A 181 -7.60 -18.23 -0.97
N TYR A 182 -8.87 -18.57 -0.85
CA TYR A 182 -9.65 -18.42 0.37
C TYR A 182 -9.06 -19.22 1.55
N SER A 183 -8.71 -20.49 1.32
CA SER A 183 -8.27 -21.38 2.40
C SER A 183 -6.91 -20.95 2.94
N HIS A 184 -5.98 -20.56 2.05
CA HIS A 184 -4.69 -20.00 2.45
C HIS A 184 -4.83 -18.63 3.12
N GLY A 185 -5.71 -17.76 2.60
CA GLY A 185 -6.01 -16.45 3.19
C GLY A 185 -6.55 -16.58 4.61
N LEU A 186 -7.60 -17.39 4.79
CA LEU A 186 -8.22 -17.65 6.09
C LEU A 186 -7.20 -18.24 7.07
N LYS A 187 -6.48 -19.29 6.67
CA LYS A 187 -5.46 -19.89 7.55
C LYS A 187 -4.41 -18.89 8.00
N ARG A 188 -3.95 -18.01 7.11
CA ARG A 188 -2.97 -16.95 7.45
C ARG A 188 -3.53 -15.98 8.48
N LEU A 189 -4.80 -15.62 8.37
CA LEU A 189 -5.51 -14.76 9.31
C LEU A 189 -5.69 -15.46 10.67
N GLU A 190 -6.15 -16.71 10.67
CA GLU A 190 -6.34 -17.53 11.88
C GLU A 190 -5.03 -17.78 12.64
N ASP A 191 -3.96 -18.14 11.91
CA ASP A 191 -2.63 -18.36 12.49
C ASP A 191 -2.13 -17.09 13.21
N TYR A 192 -2.39 -15.91 12.63
CA TYR A 192 -1.94 -14.63 13.18
C TYR A 192 -2.84 -14.12 14.32
N PHE A 193 -4.16 -14.23 14.19
CA PHE A 193 -5.14 -13.71 15.14
C PHE A 193 -5.65 -14.82 16.09
N SER A 194 -4.75 -15.72 16.52
CA SER A 194 -4.95 -17.06 17.10
C SER A 194 -5.93 -17.20 18.29
N ASN A 195 -6.61 -16.13 18.71
CA ASN A 195 -7.58 -16.06 19.79
C ASN A 195 -9.02 -15.77 19.33
N ILE A 196 -9.31 -15.76 18.02
CA ILE A 196 -10.64 -15.36 17.50
C ILE A 196 -11.30 -16.58 16.87
N LYS A 197 -12.11 -17.27 17.68
CA LYS A 197 -12.79 -18.53 17.32
C LYS A 197 -13.76 -18.42 16.13
N THR A 198 -14.02 -17.21 15.65
CA THR A 198 -15.08 -16.90 14.67
C THR A 198 -14.60 -15.94 13.58
N PHE A 199 -13.30 -15.89 13.26
CA PHE A 199 -12.78 -15.00 12.20
C PHE A 199 -13.53 -15.19 10.88
N ALA A 200 -13.80 -16.45 10.52
CA ALA A 200 -14.56 -16.78 9.31
C ALA A 200 -16.06 -16.42 9.36
N GLU A 201 -16.64 -16.29 10.56
CA GLU A 201 -18.08 -16.01 10.73
C GLU A 201 -18.36 -14.50 10.71
N ASP A 202 -17.39 -13.68 11.09
CA ASP A 202 -17.54 -12.23 11.18
C ASP A 202 -17.38 -11.52 9.82
N PHE A 203 -16.72 -12.17 8.85
CA PHE A 203 -16.36 -11.59 7.56
C PHE A 203 -16.84 -12.42 6.37
N SER A 204 -17.10 -11.76 5.25
CA SER A 204 -17.44 -12.47 4.02
C SER A 204 -16.21 -13.14 3.41
N LYS A 205 -16.46 -14.13 2.54
CA LYS A 205 -15.39 -14.81 1.79
C LYS A 205 -14.49 -13.83 1.03
N LEU A 206 -15.08 -12.81 0.41
CA LEU A 206 -14.36 -11.79 -0.36
C LEU A 206 -13.47 -10.93 0.54
N GLU A 207 -14.00 -10.47 1.69
CA GLU A 207 -13.25 -9.71 2.69
C GLU A 207 -12.03 -10.50 3.20
N LEU A 208 -12.23 -11.79 3.50
CA LEU A 208 -11.18 -12.70 3.98
C LEU A 208 -10.08 -12.93 2.95
N ILE A 209 -10.45 -13.12 1.67
CA ILE A 209 -9.48 -13.25 0.58
C ILE A 209 -8.65 -11.96 0.47
N ALA A 210 -9.30 -10.80 0.46
CA ALA A 210 -8.61 -9.51 0.31
C ALA A 210 -7.65 -9.25 1.50
N ALA A 211 -8.11 -9.50 2.73
CA ALA A 211 -7.31 -9.36 3.94
C ALA A 211 -6.10 -10.32 3.94
N GLY A 212 -6.32 -11.58 3.57
CA GLY A 212 -5.26 -12.59 3.44
C GLY A 212 -4.20 -12.21 2.40
N ALA A 213 -4.63 -11.65 1.27
CA ALA A 213 -3.74 -11.13 0.23
C ALA A 213 -2.91 -9.93 0.73
N ALA A 214 -3.52 -9.01 1.51
CA ALA A 214 -2.82 -7.84 2.05
C ALA A 214 -1.72 -8.27 3.02
N MET A 215 -2.06 -9.17 3.96
CA MET A 215 -1.08 -9.74 4.88
C MET A 215 0.07 -10.43 4.13
N ARG A 216 -0.24 -11.19 3.07
CA ARG A 216 0.78 -11.86 2.28
C ARG A 216 1.74 -10.86 1.62
N TYR A 217 1.21 -9.83 0.96
CA TYR A 217 2.03 -8.81 0.30
C TYR A 217 2.92 -8.07 1.31
N ILE A 218 2.34 -7.71 2.46
CA ILE A 218 3.05 -7.01 3.52
C ILE A 218 4.15 -7.88 4.12
N GLN A 219 3.90 -9.16 4.35
CA GLN A 219 4.93 -10.10 4.82
C GLN A 219 6.07 -10.26 3.81
N GLU A 220 5.77 -10.30 2.50
CA GLU A 220 6.80 -10.39 1.45
C GLU A 220 7.63 -9.11 1.32
N THR A 221 7.03 -7.94 1.49
CA THR A 221 7.75 -6.65 1.41
C THR A 221 8.52 -6.32 2.69
N GLN A 222 8.00 -6.72 3.85
CA GLN A 222 8.56 -6.43 5.18
C GLN A 222 9.35 -7.60 5.79
N ARG A 223 9.86 -8.53 4.97
CA ARG A 223 10.48 -9.83 5.34
C ARG A 223 11.09 -9.91 6.74
N MET A 224 12.05 -9.03 7.06
CA MET A 224 12.83 -9.08 8.32
C MET A 224 12.22 -8.24 9.45
N LEU A 225 11.16 -7.49 9.20
CA LEU A 225 10.59 -6.49 10.13
C LEU A 225 9.38 -7.00 10.92
N ASN A 226 8.82 -8.17 10.59
CA ASN A 226 7.67 -8.80 11.29
C ASN A 226 6.55 -7.80 11.61
N PRO A 227 5.86 -7.26 10.58
CA PRO A 227 4.84 -6.24 10.76
C PRO A 227 3.72 -6.73 11.69
N ARG A 228 3.25 -5.83 12.55
CA ARG A 228 2.12 -6.12 13.45
C ARG A 228 0.82 -5.76 12.76
N PHE A 229 -0.19 -6.63 12.78
CA PHE A 229 -1.51 -6.34 12.24
C PHE A 229 -2.51 -6.16 13.37
N ASN A 230 -3.29 -5.08 13.35
CA ASN A 230 -4.46 -4.99 14.20
C ASN A 230 -5.59 -5.82 13.59
N PHE A 231 -6.58 -6.17 14.41
CA PHE A 231 -7.75 -6.89 13.91
C PHE A 231 -8.49 -6.04 12.86
N PRO A 232 -8.88 -6.60 11.70
CA PRO A 232 -9.58 -5.84 10.68
C PRO A 232 -10.96 -5.40 11.17
N SER A 233 -11.38 -4.21 10.76
CA SER A 233 -12.73 -3.70 11.03
C SER A 233 -13.47 -3.42 9.74
N ARG A 234 -14.77 -3.75 9.70
CA ARG A 234 -15.60 -3.50 8.52
C ARG A 234 -15.85 -2.00 8.35
N LYS A 235 -15.69 -1.52 7.13
CA LYS A 235 -16.14 -0.20 6.65
C LYS A 235 -17.08 -0.46 5.46
N GLY A 236 -18.03 0.42 5.16
CA GLY A 236 -18.91 0.21 4.01
C GLY A 236 -20.27 0.87 4.09
N HIS A 237 -21.12 0.52 3.11
CA HIS A 237 -22.45 1.07 2.92
C HIS A 237 -23.33 0.91 4.17
N GLY A 238 -23.96 2.00 4.60
CA GLY A 238 -24.83 2.06 5.78
C GLY A 238 -24.17 2.66 7.04
N LEU A 239 -22.84 2.61 7.16
CA LEU A 239 -22.10 3.27 8.26
C LEU A 239 -21.66 4.69 7.90
N SER A 240 -21.54 4.97 6.61
CA SER A 240 -21.13 6.27 6.07
C SER A 240 -21.96 6.66 4.86
N LEU A 241 -22.07 7.95 4.61
CA LEU A 241 -22.75 8.49 3.43
C LEU A 241 -21.95 8.14 2.17
N SER A 242 -22.60 7.50 1.22
CA SER A 242 -22.01 7.19 -0.09
C SER A 242 -21.90 8.47 -0.91
N ILE A 243 -20.67 8.85 -1.28
CA ILE A 243 -20.40 9.97 -2.18
C ILE A 243 -19.65 9.40 -3.39
N ASP A 244 -20.14 9.65 -4.59
CA ASP A 244 -19.46 9.21 -5.80
C ASP A 244 -18.17 10.02 -6.04
N ALA A 245 -17.25 9.45 -6.80
CA ALA A 245 -15.97 10.09 -7.10
C ALA A 245 -16.10 11.48 -7.75
N THR A 246 -17.10 11.70 -8.60
CA THR A 246 -17.31 12.98 -9.28
C THR A 246 -17.72 14.04 -8.28
N THR A 247 -18.63 13.70 -7.36
CA THR A 247 -19.04 14.58 -6.27
C THR A 247 -17.87 14.85 -5.31
N LEU A 248 -17.08 13.84 -4.93
CA LEU A 248 -15.88 14.04 -4.09
C LEU A 248 -14.87 15.03 -4.73
N LYS A 249 -14.63 14.89 -6.04
CA LYS A 249 -13.76 15.78 -6.81
C LYS A 249 -14.35 17.19 -6.96
N SER A 250 -15.65 17.29 -7.26
CA SER A 250 -16.34 18.57 -7.49
C SER A 250 -16.50 19.40 -6.22
N LEU A 251 -16.67 18.74 -5.06
CA LEU A 251 -16.70 19.39 -3.76
C LEU A 251 -15.30 19.80 -3.27
N GLU A 252 -14.23 19.43 -4.00
CA GLU A 252 -12.84 19.68 -3.62
C GLU A 252 -12.57 19.31 -2.15
N LEU A 253 -13.08 18.15 -1.67
CA LEU A 253 -13.01 17.82 -0.25
C LEU A 253 -11.56 17.67 0.22
N MET A 254 -10.75 16.92 -0.53
CA MET A 254 -9.37 16.61 -0.18
C MET A 254 -8.36 17.50 -0.89
N LYS A 255 -8.55 17.70 -2.20
CA LYS A 255 -7.65 18.45 -3.08
C LYS A 255 -8.46 19.41 -3.94
N SER A 256 -7.87 20.55 -4.26
CA SER A 256 -8.44 21.47 -5.24
C SER A 256 -8.30 20.88 -6.65
N PHE A 257 -9.34 21.04 -7.45
CA PHE A 257 -9.41 20.71 -8.86
C PHE A 257 -8.34 21.45 -9.68
N THR A 258 -8.07 22.72 -9.39
CA THR A 258 -7.13 23.53 -10.19
C THR A 258 -5.66 23.18 -9.93
N THR A 259 -5.30 22.97 -8.66
CA THR A 259 -3.89 22.79 -8.28
C THR A 259 -3.52 21.34 -8.00
N ASN A 260 -4.51 20.45 -7.86
CA ASN A 260 -4.35 19.09 -7.35
C ASN A 260 -3.58 19.04 -6.01
N THR A 261 -3.64 20.13 -5.24
CA THR A 261 -3.04 20.22 -3.91
C THR A 261 -4.11 20.34 -2.85
N LYS A 262 -3.73 20.07 -1.60
CA LYS A 262 -4.55 20.36 -0.42
C LYS A 262 -4.90 21.86 -0.32
N LYS A 263 -4.05 22.76 -0.85
CA LYS A 263 -4.30 24.20 -0.76
C LYS A 263 -5.50 24.55 -1.65
N GLY A 264 -6.51 25.18 -1.06
CA GLY A 264 -7.77 25.53 -1.74
C GLY A 264 -8.87 24.49 -1.61
N SER A 265 -8.62 23.33 -0.98
CA SER A 265 -9.64 22.32 -0.68
C SER A 265 -10.36 22.57 0.64
N LEU A 266 -11.47 21.87 0.89
CA LEU A 266 -12.15 21.90 2.20
C LEU A 266 -11.20 21.44 3.31
N LEU A 267 -10.49 20.33 3.11
CA LEU A 267 -9.48 19.84 4.05
C LEU A 267 -8.37 20.87 4.30
N GLY A 268 -7.89 21.56 3.26
CA GLY A 268 -6.89 22.63 3.41
C GLY A 268 -7.38 23.81 4.25
N THR A 269 -8.68 24.06 4.24
CA THR A 269 -9.33 25.12 5.02
C THR A 269 -9.56 24.70 6.47
N LEU A 270 -10.07 23.49 6.69
CA LEU A 270 -10.47 22.96 7.99
C LEU A 270 -9.31 22.40 8.83
N ASP A 271 -8.24 21.89 8.20
CA ASP A 271 -7.14 21.27 8.93
C ASP A 271 -6.32 22.30 9.72
N LYS A 272 -6.65 22.42 11.01
CA LYS A 272 -5.92 23.14 12.06
C LYS A 272 -5.37 22.19 13.11
N THR A 273 -5.24 20.92 12.77
CA THR A 273 -4.78 19.89 13.71
C THR A 273 -3.30 20.12 14.04
N VAL A 274 -2.93 19.84 15.29
CA VAL A 274 -1.56 20.03 15.80
C VAL A 274 -0.74 18.74 15.78
N THR A 275 -1.35 17.63 15.36
CA THR A 275 -0.70 16.32 15.25
C THR A 275 -1.03 15.66 13.91
N SER A 276 -0.08 14.91 13.38
CA SER A 276 -0.26 14.06 12.18
C SER A 276 -1.45 13.11 12.30
N HIS A 277 -1.64 12.50 13.47
CA HIS A 277 -2.76 11.60 13.72
C HIS A 277 -4.10 12.34 13.61
N GLY A 278 -4.22 13.54 14.19
CA GLY A 278 -5.41 14.37 14.05
C GLY A 278 -5.70 14.75 12.59
N GLY A 279 -4.67 15.11 11.83
CA GLY A 279 -4.80 15.42 10.39
C GLY A 279 -5.33 14.24 9.58
N ARG A 280 -4.81 13.03 9.85
CA ARG A 280 -5.27 11.77 9.23
C ARG A 280 -6.72 11.47 9.57
N GLU A 281 -7.10 11.56 10.84
CA GLU A 281 -8.48 11.31 11.29
C GLU A 281 -9.46 12.33 10.69
N LEU A 282 -9.08 13.62 10.59
CA LEU A 282 -9.90 14.63 9.91
C LEU A 282 -10.08 14.30 8.42
N CYS A 283 -9.00 13.95 7.72
CA CYS A 283 -9.04 13.53 6.32
C CYS A 283 -10.01 12.36 6.12
N LYS A 284 -9.90 11.33 6.96
CA LYS A 284 -10.78 10.16 6.94
C LYS A 284 -12.25 10.52 7.16
N ARG A 285 -12.55 11.37 8.15
CA ARG A 285 -13.92 11.81 8.46
C ARG A 285 -14.57 12.61 7.33
N LEU A 286 -13.79 13.46 6.65
CA LEU A 286 -14.29 14.22 5.50
C LEU A 286 -14.57 13.31 4.30
N GLY A 287 -13.79 12.24 4.12
CA GLY A 287 -13.96 11.29 3.01
C GLY A 287 -15.08 10.28 3.25
N ALA A 288 -15.36 9.95 4.52
CA ALA A 288 -16.44 9.05 4.91
C ALA A 288 -17.30 9.68 6.02
N PRO A 289 -18.19 10.64 5.67
CA PRO A 289 -19.11 11.22 6.63
C PRO A 289 -20.01 10.13 7.23
N LEU A 290 -20.28 10.21 8.53
CA LEU A 290 -21.12 9.23 9.21
C LEU A 290 -22.57 9.30 8.72
N ALA A 291 -23.22 8.13 8.66
CA ALA A 291 -24.66 8.03 8.45
C ALA A 291 -25.45 7.82 9.76
N ASP A 292 -24.75 7.40 10.82
CA ASP A 292 -25.34 7.12 12.14
C ASP A 292 -25.51 8.43 12.93
N LYS A 293 -26.75 8.73 13.31
CA LYS A 293 -27.11 9.91 14.07
C LYS A 293 -26.46 9.93 15.47
N GLU A 294 -26.49 8.82 16.20
CA GLU A 294 -25.94 8.77 17.57
C GLU A 294 -24.43 9.02 17.56
N GLU A 295 -23.73 8.47 16.57
CA GLU A 295 -22.28 8.67 16.44
C GLU A 295 -21.94 10.10 15.97
N ILE A 296 -22.84 10.77 15.24
CA ILE A 296 -22.72 12.20 14.94
C ILE A 296 -22.91 13.03 16.21
N GLU A 297 -23.95 12.77 17.00
CA GLU A 297 -24.25 13.50 18.23
C GLU A 297 -23.10 13.38 19.26
N LYS A 298 -22.53 12.19 19.44
CA LYS A 298 -21.34 11.98 20.29
C LYS A 298 -20.11 12.81 19.90
N ARG A 299 -20.01 13.26 18.64
CA ARG A 299 -18.92 14.12 18.17
C ARG A 299 -19.22 15.61 18.34
N LEU A 300 -20.48 15.98 18.54
CA LEU A 300 -20.91 17.36 18.76
C LEU A 300 -20.86 17.77 20.23
N ASP A 301 -21.02 16.81 21.14
CA ASP A 301 -20.85 16.95 22.59
C ASP A 301 -19.38 17.19 23.00
#